data_AF-B7I1E5-F1
#
_entry.id   AF-B7I1E5-F1
#
_cell.length_a   1.000
_cell.length_b   1.000
_cell.length_c   1.000
_cell.angle_alpha   90.00
_cell.angle_beta   90.00
_cell.angle_gamma   90.00
#
_symmetry.space_group_name_H-M   'P 1'
#
loop_
_entity.id
_entity.type
_entity.pdbx_description
1 polymer ?
#
loop_
_entity_poly.entity_id
_entity_poly.type
_entity_poly.pdbx_seq_one_letter_code
_entity_poly.pdbx_strand_id
1 'polypeptide(L)'
;MSAFLNLIALISLITSIVFFVKGFKNKPKFKKAALFFCATWALWFVSAMIDPEPTKVNGKQEDKQEEAKKQQEAEEKKKQEEAKKQQEVEEKKKQEEANKQQEVEEKEKEEETKKQQEAEQAKDSGLNEVQAQEKAEQLKLAQGQGARNKDVKLSQLGVQTIKDGIQYTTPVQDIHIEAKDSLTRIVAIMPVGTTKEQAKEVGDSLARQVASFGTMGLYVDLHSPSKDYLGEYWENFSGDIGIFDSNEKQLARGYIDKLNPTKIKW
;
A
#
# COMPACT_ATOMS: atom_id res chain seq x y z
N MET A 1 19.97 -15.35 -39.18
CA MET A 1 20.99 -15.32 -38.11
C MET A 1 20.54 -14.61 -36.84
N SER A 2 19.88 -13.44 -36.92
CA SER A 2 19.42 -12.68 -35.73
C SER A 2 18.42 -13.44 -34.82
N ALA A 3 17.43 -14.15 -35.38
CA ALA A 3 16.43 -14.86 -34.57
C ALA A 3 16.99 -16.04 -33.77
N PHE A 4 18.01 -16.73 -34.29
CA PHE A 4 18.67 -17.85 -33.61
C PHE A 4 19.53 -17.36 -32.44
N LEU A 5 20.18 -16.20 -32.59
CA LEU A 5 20.96 -15.55 -31.53
C LEU A 5 20.06 -15.08 -30.38
N ASN A 6 18.89 -14.52 -30.70
CA ASN A 6 17.92 -14.09 -29.69
C ASN A 6 17.32 -15.27 -28.91
N LEU A 7 17.09 -16.41 -29.57
CA LEU A 7 16.61 -17.62 -28.91
C LEU A 7 17.65 -18.21 -27.95
N ILE A 8 18.93 -18.23 -28.36
CA ILE A 8 20.03 -18.68 -27.49
C ILE A 8 20.20 -17.74 -26.28
N ALA A 9 20.04 -16.42 -26.47
CA ALA A 9 20.07 -15.45 -25.39
C ALA A 9 18.89 -15.61 -24.40
N LEU A 10 17.69 -15.94 -24.90
CA LEU A 10 16.52 -16.18 -24.05
C LEU A 10 16.70 -17.46 -23.21
N ILE A 11 17.23 -18.52 -23.82
CA ILE A 11 17.49 -19.79 -23.13
C ILE A 11 18.61 -19.63 -22.07
N SER A 12 19.63 -18.82 -22.34
CA SER A 12 20.68 -18.52 -21.35
C SER A 12 20.15 -17.69 -20.18
N LEU A 13 19.26 -16.73 -20.45
CA LEU A 13 18.60 -15.93 -19.42
C LEU A 13 17.73 -16.82 -18.50
N ILE A 14 16.89 -17.68 -19.09
CA ILE A 14 15.98 -18.55 -18.34
C ILE A 14 16.77 -19.56 -17.49
N THR A 15 17.82 -20.15 -18.04
CA THR A 15 18.67 -21.09 -17.29
C THR A 15 19.41 -20.40 -16.14
N SER A 16 19.85 -19.14 -16.31
CA SER A 16 20.46 -18.35 -15.23
C SER A 16 19.49 -18.07 -14.07
N ILE A 17 18.23 -17.75 -14.37
CA ILE A 17 17.19 -17.45 -13.37
C ILE A 17 16.84 -18.73 -12.59
N VAL A 18 16.73 -19.88 -13.26
CA VAL A 18 16.46 -21.16 -12.60
C VAL A 18 17.61 -21.57 -11.67
N PHE A 19 18.87 -21.37 -12.09
CA PHE A 19 20.03 -21.59 -11.22
C PHE A 19 20.08 -20.61 -10.03
N PHE A 20 19.65 -19.36 -10.23
CA PHE A 20 19.57 -18.36 -9.18
C PHE A 20 18.51 -18.70 -8.12
N VAL A 21 17.31 -19.09 -8.56
CA VAL A 21 16.20 -19.49 -7.68
C VAL A 21 16.50 -20.79 -6.93
N LYS A 22 17.15 -21.77 -7.59
CA LYS A 22 17.53 -23.04 -6.95
C LYS A 22 18.74 -22.90 -6.03
N GLY A 23 19.66 -21.98 -6.32
CA GLY A 23 20.83 -21.67 -5.49
C GLY A 23 20.53 -20.90 -4.20
N PHE A 24 19.42 -20.16 -4.16
CA PHE A 24 18.95 -19.45 -2.95
C PHE A 24 18.55 -20.39 -1.79
N LYS A 25 18.31 -21.68 -2.06
CA LYS A 25 17.93 -22.66 -1.03
C LYS A 25 19.12 -23.24 -0.24
N ASN A 26 20.38 -23.07 -0.67
CA ASN A 26 21.56 -23.59 0.05
C ASN A 26 22.50 -22.47 0.52
N LYS A 27 22.46 -22.22 1.84
CA LYS A 27 22.85 -20.96 2.48
C LYS A 27 24.36 -20.60 2.63
N PRO A 28 25.39 -21.41 2.29
CA PRO A 28 26.77 -20.89 2.38
C PRO A 28 27.58 -20.85 1.08
N LYS A 29 27.25 -21.63 0.03
CA LYS A 29 28.08 -21.70 -1.20
C LYS A 29 27.67 -20.68 -2.27
N PHE A 30 26.47 -20.11 -2.17
CA PHE A 30 25.93 -19.14 -3.14
C PHE A 30 26.64 -17.78 -3.09
N LYS A 31 27.15 -17.35 -1.92
CA LYS A 31 27.88 -16.08 -1.79
C LYS A 31 29.14 -16.03 -2.66
N LYS A 32 29.86 -17.15 -2.81
CA LYS A 32 31.05 -17.20 -3.67
C LYS A 32 30.66 -17.25 -5.15
N ALA A 33 29.64 -18.03 -5.52
CA ALA A 33 29.17 -18.14 -6.89
C ALA A 33 28.54 -16.84 -7.44
N ALA A 34 27.78 -16.12 -6.61
CA ALA A 34 27.20 -14.82 -6.97
C ALA A 34 28.28 -13.74 -7.17
N LEU A 35 29.36 -13.78 -6.37
CA LEU A 35 30.50 -12.87 -6.51
C LEU A 35 31.26 -13.11 -7.82
N PHE A 36 31.42 -14.38 -8.23
CA PHE A 36 31.98 -14.71 -9.54
C PHE A 36 31.06 -14.26 -10.69
N PHE A 37 29.73 -14.39 -10.56
CA PHE A 37 28.80 -13.90 -11.58
C PHE A 37 28.84 -12.37 -11.73
N CYS A 38 28.85 -11.62 -10.62
CA CYS A 38 29.02 -10.16 -10.62
C CYS A 38 30.36 -9.73 -11.22
N ALA A 39 31.45 -10.40 -10.86
CA ALA A 39 32.78 -10.08 -11.39
C ALA A 39 32.86 -10.31 -12.91
N THR A 40 32.25 -11.38 -13.41
CA THR A 40 32.25 -11.71 -14.84
C THR A 40 31.37 -10.75 -15.65
N TRP A 41 30.22 -10.33 -15.09
CA TRP A 41 29.36 -9.30 -15.70
C TRP A 41 30.01 -7.91 -15.69
N ALA A 42 30.72 -7.55 -14.63
CA ALA A 42 31.47 -6.30 -14.56
C ALA A 42 32.61 -6.27 -15.58
N LEU A 43 33.35 -7.37 -15.75
CA LEU A 43 34.43 -7.45 -16.73
C LEU A 43 33.91 -7.32 -18.18
N TRP A 44 32.75 -7.92 -18.48
CA TRP A 44 32.10 -7.79 -19.78
C TRP A 44 31.65 -6.34 -20.05
N PHE A 45 31.09 -5.67 -19.03
CA PHE A 45 30.72 -4.26 -19.12
C PHE A 45 31.92 -3.33 -19.33
N VAL A 46 33.07 -3.63 -18.71
CA VAL A 46 34.30 -2.85 -18.88
C VAL A 46 34.93 -3.08 -20.26
N SER A 47 34.90 -4.32 -20.79
CA SER A 47 35.33 -4.57 -22.17
C SER A 47 34.42 -3.96 -23.23
N ALA A 48 33.11 -3.80 -22.95
CA ALA A 48 32.18 -3.12 -23.85
C ALA A 48 32.32 -1.58 -23.83
N MET A 49 33.06 -1.02 -22.87
CA MET A 49 33.40 0.41 -22.75
C MET A 49 34.78 0.75 -23.36
N ILE A 50 35.56 -0.25 -23.78
CA ILE A 50 36.80 -0.02 -24.54
C ILE A 50 36.42 -0.02 -26.02
N ASP A 51 36.06 1.16 -26.50
CA ASP A 51 35.91 1.43 -27.93
C ASP A 51 37.28 1.22 -28.61
N PRO A 52 37.39 0.44 -29.70
CA PRO A 52 38.64 0.36 -30.46
C PRO A 52 38.95 1.74 -31.03
N GLU A 53 40.16 2.23 -30.76
CA GLU A 53 40.65 3.54 -31.22
C GLU A 53 40.24 3.84 -32.68
N PRO A 54 39.58 4.98 -32.96
CA PRO A 54 39.48 5.46 -34.31
C PRO A 54 40.77 6.20 -34.66
N THR A 55 41.55 5.57 -35.53
CA THR A 55 42.59 6.20 -36.32
C THR A 55 42.05 7.50 -36.95
N LYS A 56 42.72 8.61 -36.64
CA LYS A 56 42.59 9.99 -37.16
C LYS A 56 42.00 10.11 -38.58
N VAL A 57 41.04 11.02 -38.82
CA VAL A 57 41.10 12.14 -39.82
C VAL A 57 39.98 13.21 -39.57
N ASN A 58 40.37 14.50 -39.47
CA ASN A 58 39.65 15.79 -39.67
C ASN A 58 38.21 15.97 -39.12
N GLY A 59 37.86 16.97 -38.30
CA GLY A 59 38.39 18.33 -38.17
C GLY A 59 37.39 19.41 -38.64
N LYS A 60 36.11 19.36 -38.19
CA LYS A 60 35.17 20.51 -38.30
C LYS A 60 33.84 20.39 -37.52
N GLN A 61 33.76 19.52 -36.52
CA GLN A 61 32.48 19.17 -35.86
C GLN A 61 32.55 19.19 -34.32
N GLU A 62 33.53 19.89 -33.75
CA GLU A 62 33.82 19.84 -32.31
C GLU A 62 32.91 20.78 -31.49
N ASP A 63 32.54 21.96 -32.00
CA ASP A 63 31.80 22.95 -31.18
C ASP A 63 30.33 22.56 -30.86
N LYS A 64 29.66 21.78 -31.74
CA LYS A 64 28.29 21.31 -31.47
C LYS A 64 28.21 20.04 -30.63
N GLN A 65 29.31 19.28 -30.54
CA GLN A 65 29.34 18.01 -29.83
C GLN A 65 29.75 18.19 -28.36
N GLU A 66 30.57 19.20 -28.06
CA GLU A 66 30.97 19.55 -26.69
C GLU A 66 29.80 20.14 -25.87
N GLU A 67 28.91 20.91 -26.50
CA GLU A 67 27.72 21.48 -25.86
C GLU A 67 26.65 20.41 -25.55
N ALA A 68 26.47 19.44 -26.45
CA ALA A 68 25.57 18.30 -26.25
C ALA A 68 26.08 17.35 -25.15
N LYS A 69 27.41 17.17 -25.04
CA LYS A 69 28.02 16.32 -24.00
C LYS A 69 27.90 16.95 -22.59
N LYS A 70 28.02 18.27 -22.47
CA LYS A 70 27.78 19.00 -21.20
C LYS A 70 26.31 19.00 -20.78
N GLN A 71 25.37 19.06 -21.72
CA GLN A 71 23.94 18.95 -21.40
C GLN A 71 23.56 17.53 -20.94
N GLN A 72 24.11 16.49 -21.56
CA GLN A 72 23.88 15.10 -21.12
C GLN A 72 24.50 14.81 -19.75
N GLU A 73 25.72 15.27 -19.44
CA GLU A 73 26.32 15.12 -18.11
C GLU A 73 25.54 15.87 -17.01
N ALA A 74 24.93 17.02 -17.33
CA ALA A 74 24.13 17.79 -16.39
C ALA A 74 22.76 17.13 -16.12
N GLU A 75 22.14 16.53 -17.14
CA GLU A 75 20.86 15.80 -17.01
C GLU A 75 21.04 14.46 -16.28
N GLU A 76 22.16 13.76 -16.52
CA GLU A 76 22.50 12.51 -15.85
C GLU A 76 22.87 12.71 -14.37
N LYS A 77 23.57 13.81 -14.03
CA LYS A 77 23.79 14.22 -12.63
C LYS A 77 22.48 14.58 -11.92
N LYS A 78 21.53 15.24 -12.59
CA LYS A 78 20.20 15.52 -12.02
C LYS A 78 19.40 14.24 -11.77
N LYS A 79 19.38 13.29 -12.72
CA LYS A 79 18.72 11.99 -12.54
C LYS A 79 19.35 11.15 -11.42
N GLN A 80 20.67 11.19 -11.24
CA GLN A 80 21.32 10.51 -10.12
C GLN A 80 21.00 11.15 -8.75
N GLU A 81 20.91 12.47 -8.67
CA GLU A 81 20.58 13.15 -7.41
C GLU A 81 19.10 12.95 -7.03
N GLU A 82 18.21 12.94 -8.01
CA GLU A 82 16.78 12.68 -7.83
C GLU A 82 16.52 11.21 -7.43
N ALA A 83 17.24 10.26 -8.03
CA ALA A 83 17.20 8.85 -7.63
C ALA A 83 17.74 8.62 -6.20
N LYS A 84 18.79 9.36 -5.78
CA LYS A 84 19.28 9.31 -4.40
C LYS A 84 18.27 9.87 -3.39
N LYS A 85 17.58 10.98 -3.73
CA LYS A 85 16.53 11.54 -2.86
C LYS A 85 15.31 10.63 -2.75
N GLN A 86 14.93 9.95 -3.83
CA GLN A 86 13.84 8.97 -3.79
C GLN A 86 14.19 7.74 -2.94
N GLN A 87 15.43 7.24 -3.02
CA GLN A 87 15.89 6.14 -2.15
C GLN A 87 15.91 6.53 -0.67
N GLU A 88 16.36 7.75 -0.32
CA GLU A 88 16.40 8.19 1.08
C GLU A 88 14.99 8.42 1.67
N VAL A 89 14.02 8.84 0.85
CA VAL A 89 12.61 8.98 1.27
C VAL A 89 11.94 7.63 1.42
N GLU A 90 12.23 6.66 0.54
CA GLU A 90 11.68 5.30 0.64
C GLU A 90 12.25 4.54 1.84
N GLU A 91 13.54 4.73 2.16
CA GLU A 91 14.18 4.11 3.33
C GLU A 91 13.65 4.70 4.64
N LYS A 92 13.42 6.02 4.70
CA LYS A 92 12.74 6.66 5.86
C LYS A 92 11.29 6.21 6.01
N LYS A 93 10.53 6.04 4.90
CA LYS A 93 9.17 5.49 4.95
C LYS A 93 9.14 4.04 5.47
N LYS A 94 10.06 3.18 4.99
CA LYS A 94 10.16 1.80 5.47
C LYS A 94 10.56 1.71 6.95
N GLN A 95 11.40 2.63 7.43
CA GLN A 95 11.79 2.66 8.84
C GLN A 95 10.67 3.17 9.75
N GLU A 96 9.85 4.13 9.30
CA GLU A 96 8.67 4.61 10.05
C GLU A 96 7.53 3.58 10.05
N GLU A 97 7.33 2.86 8.93
CA GLU A 97 6.33 1.79 8.81
C GLU A 97 6.71 0.57 9.67
N ALA A 98 8.00 0.24 9.77
CA ALA A 98 8.49 -0.81 10.65
C ALA A 98 8.34 -0.46 12.15
N ASN A 99 8.59 0.81 12.53
CA ASN A 99 8.35 1.26 13.90
C ASN A 99 6.85 1.27 14.26
N LYS A 100 5.97 1.69 13.35
CA LYS A 100 4.51 1.64 13.57
C LYS A 100 3.97 0.21 13.64
N GLN A 101 4.51 -0.72 12.86
CA GLN A 101 4.15 -2.14 12.97
C GLN A 101 4.60 -2.75 14.31
N GLN A 102 5.79 -2.40 14.82
CA GLN A 102 6.22 -2.85 16.15
C GLN A 102 5.37 -2.29 17.29
N GLU A 103 4.94 -1.02 17.20
CA GLU A 103 4.08 -0.40 18.22
C GLU A 103 2.65 -0.96 18.22
N VAL A 104 2.13 -1.36 17.05
CA VAL A 104 0.83 -2.05 16.93
C VAL A 104 0.91 -3.49 17.43
N GLU A 105 1.98 -4.22 17.13
CA GLU A 105 2.17 -5.61 17.58
C GLU A 105 2.41 -5.70 19.11
N GLU A 106 3.03 -4.67 19.71
CA GLU A 106 3.21 -4.58 21.16
C GLU A 106 1.89 -4.23 21.88
N LYS A 107 1.05 -3.34 21.31
CA LYS A 107 -0.30 -3.07 21.81
C LYS A 107 -1.26 -4.25 21.65
N GLU A 108 -1.19 -4.99 20.54
CA GLU A 108 -1.99 -6.22 20.35
C GLU A 108 -1.57 -7.30 21.34
N LYS A 109 -0.27 -7.46 21.64
CA LYS A 109 0.19 -8.39 22.69
C LYS A 109 -0.25 -7.96 24.10
N GLU A 110 -0.26 -6.68 24.40
CA GLU A 110 -0.73 -6.18 25.70
C GLU A 110 -2.25 -6.39 25.87
N GLU A 111 -3.03 -6.20 24.80
CA GLU A 111 -4.48 -6.47 24.78
C GLU A 111 -4.80 -7.97 24.81
N GLU A 112 -4.01 -8.82 24.14
CA GLU A 112 -4.15 -10.28 24.17
C GLU A 112 -3.79 -10.85 25.54
N THR A 113 -2.79 -10.28 26.23
CA THR A 113 -2.41 -10.68 27.60
C THR A 113 -3.50 -10.29 28.62
N LYS A 114 -4.16 -9.14 28.43
CA LYS A 114 -5.35 -8.74 29.21
C LYS A 114 -6.55 -9.66 28.96
N LYS A 115 -6.83 -10.02 27.69
CA LYS A 115 -7.89 -10.98 27.34
C LYS A 115 -7.62 -12.38 27.90
N GLN A 116 -6.36 -12.82 27.97
CA GLN A 116 -6.00 -14.11 28.58
C GLN A 116 -6.12 -14.09 30.12
N GLN A 117 -5.75 -12.99 30.79
CA GLN A 117 -5.95 -12.85 32.24
C GLN A 117 -7.43 -12.76 32.64
N GLU A 118 -8.28 -12.10 31.84
CA GLU A 118 -9.73 -12.09 32.07
C GLU A 118 -10.39 -13.45 31.75
N ALA A 119 -9.87 -14.19 30.76
CA ALA A 119 -10.33 -15.54 30.44
C ALA A 119 -9.91 -16.60 31.49
N GLU A 120 -8.79 -16.40 32.19
CA GLU A 120 -8.38 -17.25 33.32
C GLU A 120 -9.21 -16.99 34.57
N GLN A 121 -9.60 -15.73 34.85
CA GLN A 121 -10.55 -15.42 35.92
C GLN A 121 -11.98 -15.91 35.64
N ALA A 122 -12.36 -16.08 34.36
CA ALA A 122 -13.67 -16.60 33.97
C ALA A 122 -13.80 -18.13 34.05
N LYS A 123 -12.70 -18.88 34.25
CA LYS A 123 -12.73 -20.36 34.32
C LYS A 123 -12.94 -20.93 35.72
N ASP A 124 -12.85 -20.11 36.78
CA ASP A 124 -12.99 -20.56 38.18
C ASP A 124 -14.37 -20.27 38.80
N SER A 125 -15.29 -19.65 38.06
CA SER A 125 -16.66 -19.40 38.53
C SER A 125 -17.66 -19.83 37.46
N GLY A 126 -17.99 -21.12 37.49
CA GLY A 126 -19.10 -21.65 36.71
C GLY A 126 -20.42 -21.01 37.14
N LEU A 127 -20.84 -19.93 36.48
CA LEU A 127 -22.22 -19.46 36.49
C LEU A 127 -22.55 -18.56 35.28
N ASN A 128 -23.52 -19.02 34.49
CA ASN A 128 -24.51 -18.30 33.69
C ASN A 128 -24.12 -17.63 32.36
N GLU A 129 -24.43 -18.35 31.27
CA GLU A 129 -24.61 -17.89 29.89
C GLU A 129 -25.48 -16.60 29.75
N VAL A 130 -26.32 -16.32 30.74
CA VAL A 130 -27.14 -15.09 30.80
C VAL A 130 -26.28 -13.84 31.01
N GLN A 131 -25.23 -13.89 31.84
CA GLN A 131 -24.31 -12.77 32.00
C GLN A 131 -23.40 -12.59 30.79
N ALA A 132 -23.08 -13.66 30.05
CA ALA A 132 -22.33 -13.54 28.80
C ALA A 132 -23.17 -12.87 27.69
N GLN A 133 -24.47 -13.18 27.62
CA GLN A 133 -25.39 -12.47 26.73
C GLN A 133 -25.61 -11.02 27.15
N GLU A 134 -25.83 -10.77 28.45
CA GLU A 134 -26.04 -9.42 28.98
C GLU A 134 -24.79 -8.55 28.90
N LYS A 135 -23.60 -9.14 29.06
CA LYS A 135 -22.30 -8.47 28.85
C LYS A 135 -22.00 -8.27 27.35
N ALA A 136 -22.45 -9.16 26.46
CA ALA A 136 -22.39 -8.96 25.01
C ALA A 136 -23.39 -7.89 24.52
N GLU A 137 -24.56 -7.78 25.16
CA GLU A 137 -25.54 -6.73 24.92
C GLU A 137 -25.08 -5.39 25.49
N GLN A 138 -24.46 -5.37 26.67
CA GLN A 138 -23.76 -4.20 27.22
C GLN A 138 -22.55 -3.81 26.40
N LEU A 139 -21.79 -4.75 25.82
CA LEU A 139 -20.71 -4.45 24.86
C LEU A 139 -21.27 -3.87 23.56
N LYS A 140 -22.42 -4.35 23.05
CA LYS A 140 -23.12 -3.73 21.92
C LYS A 140 -23.69 -2.34 22.25
N LEU A 141 -24.17 -2.14 23.48
CA LEU A 141 -24.63 -0.82 23.96
C LEU A 141 -23.47 0.14 24.23
N ALA A 142 -22.33 -0.35 24.72
CA ALA A 142 -21.10 0.41 24.92
C ALA A 142 -20.40 0.75 23.58
N GLN A 143 -20.42 -0.17 22.61
CA GLN A 143 -20.03 0.08 21.21
C GLN A 143 -21.03 0.98 20.47
N GLY A 144 -22.25 1.18 20.99
CA GLY A 144 -23.20 2.18 20.51
C GLY A 144 -23.13 3.52 21.27
N GLN A 145 -22.27 3.59 22.29
CA GLN A 145 -22.02 4.75 23.14
C GLN A 145 -20.56 5.22 23.05
N GLY A 146 -19.89 4.93 21.93
CA GLY A 146 -18.76 5.75 21.51
C GLY A 146 -19.23 7.19 21.46
N ALA A 147 -18.74 8.00 22.40
CA ALA A 147 -19.16 9.39 22.55
C ALA A 147 -19.06 10.06 21.18
N ARG A 148 -20.19 10.49 20.61
CA ARG A 148 -20.22 11.27 19.36
C ARG A 148 -19.26 12.44 19.53
N ASN A 149 -18.06 12.29 18.99
CA ASN A 149 -16.97 13.17 19.30
C ASN A 149 -17.00 14.27 18.25
N LYS A 150 -17.32 15.50 18.71
CA LYS A 150 -17.44 16.68 17.86
C LYS A 150 -16.13 17.02 17.13
N ASP A 151 -15.01 16.46 17.58
CA ASP A 151 -13.69 16.67 17.01
C ASP A 151 -13.35 15.66 15.91
N VAL A 152 -14.15 14.60 15.73
CA VAL A 152 -13.99 13.65 14.63
C VAL A 152 -14.45 14.32 13.33
N LYS A 153 -13.51 14.46 12.40
CA LYS A 153 -13.74 14.99 11.05
C LYS A 153 -12.75 14.37 10.08
N LEU A 154 -13.05 14.43 8.78
CA LEU A 154 -12.05 14.12 7.77
C LEU A 154 -10.96 15.18 7.76
N SER A 155 -9.71 14.74 7.78
CA SER A 155 -8.55 15.59 7.55
C SER A 155 -8.17 15.58 6.07
N GLN A 156 -7.63 16.69 5.57
CA GLN A 156 -7.13 16.77 4.20
C GLN A 156 -5.99 15.78 3.96
N LEU A 157 -5.10 15.63 4.95
CA LEU A 157 -3.99 14.68 4.92
C LEU A 157 -4.50 13.22 4.83
N GLY A 158 -5.51 12.88 5.63
CA GLY A 158 -6.14 11.57 5.63
C GLY A 158 -6.80 11.24 4.30
N VAL A 159 -7.59 12.17 3.77
CA VAL A 159 -8.23 12.03 2.44
C VAL A 159 -7.18 11.83 1.34
N GLN A 160 -6.10 12.62 1.34
CA GLN A 160 -5.04 12.45 0.34
C GLN A 160 -4.36 11.08 0.46
N THR A 161 -4.08 10.64 1.69
CA THR A 161 -3.44 9.34 1.95
C THR A 161 -4.29 8.18 1.45
N ILE A 162 -5.62 8.26 1.62
CA ILE A 162 -6.55 7.25 1.09
C ILE A 162 -6.50 7.24 -0.43
N LYS A 163 -6.56 8.42 -1.07
CA LYS A 163 -6.52 8.54 -2.54
C LYS A 163 -5.22 8.00 -3.12
N ASP A 164 -4.09 8.28 -2.47
CA ASP A 164 -2.79 7.77 -2.91
C ASP A 164 -2.74 6.24 -2.71
N GLY A 165 -3.12 5.75 -1.53
CA GLY A 165 -3.04 4.32 -1.20
C GLY A 165 -3.87 3.42 -2.12
N ILE A 166 -5.13 3.79 -2.33
CA ILE A 166 -6.04 2.99 -3.18
C ILE A 166 -5.62 2.98 -4.66
N GLN A 167 -5.01 4.06 -5.19
CA GLN A 167 -4.49 4.09 -6.56
C GLN A 167 -3.37 3.05 -6.77
N TYR A 168 -2.62 2.70 -5.72
CA TYR A 168 -1.61 1.65 -5.77
C TYR A 168 -2.17 0.24 -5.59
N THR A 169 -3.24 0.08 -4.81
CA THR A 169 -3.78 -1.25 -4.47
C THR A 169 -4.90 -1.71 -5.40
N THR A 170 -5.49 -0.81 -6.16
CA THR A 170 -6.75 -1.05 -6.84
C THR A 170 -6.82 -0.22 -8.13
N PRO A 171 -7.35 -0.75 -9.24
CA PRO A 171 -7.43 -0.01 -10.49
C PRO A 171 -8.60 0.99 -10.45
N VAL A 172 -8.53 1.98 -9.55
CA VAL A 172 -9.48 3.10 -9.50
C VAL A 172 -8.90 4.26 -10.29
N GLN A 173 -9.70 4.87 -11.14
CA GLN A 173 -9.29 5.99 -12.00
C GLN A 173 -9.37 7.33 -11.28
N ASP A 174 -10.44 7.54 -10.51
CA ASP A 174 -10.64 8.76 -9.74
C ASP A 174 -11.47 8.50 -8.49
N ILE A 175 -11.23 9.29 -7.44
CA ILE A 175 -11.89 9.17 -6.14
C ILE A 175 -12.16 10.55 -5.56
N HIS A 176 -13.39 10.70 -5.10
CA HIS A 176 -13.84 11.82 -4.30
C HIS A 176 -14.33 11.34 -2.93
N ILE A 177 -13.86 11.99 -1.88
CA ILE A 177 -14.28 11.73 -0.50
C ILE A 177 -14.58 13.09 0.13
N GLU A 178 -15.77 13.22 0.71
CA GLU A 178 -16.23 14.42 1.40
C GLU A 178 -17.02 14.02 2.64
N ALA A 179 -16.90 14.78 3.73
CA ALA A 179 -17.76 14.66 4.89
C ALA A 179 -18.45 16.00 5.19
N LYS A 180 -19.77 15.97 5.30
CA LYS A 180 -20.62 17.13 5.59
C LYS A 180 -21.83 16.71 6.42
N ASP A 181 -22.18 17.50 7.43
CA ASP A 181 -23.41 17.33 8.23
C ASP A 181 -23.64 15.88 8.73
N SER A 182 -22.57 15.24 9.25
CA SER A 182 -22.56 13.82 9.70
C SER A 182 -22.80 12.76 8.61
N LEU A 183 -22.66 13.12 7.34
CA LEU A 183 -22.64 12.20 6.20
C LEU A 183 -21.26 12.24 5.54
N THR A 184 -20.65 11.08 5.33
CA THR A 184 -19.47 10.93 4.49
C THR A 184 -19.87 10.33 3.16
N ARG A 185 -19.58 11.03 2.07
CA ARG A 185 -19.77 10.56 0.71
C ARG A 185 -18.45 10.10 0.12
N ILE A 186 -18.44 8.90 -0.43
CA ILE A 186 -17.33 8.34 -1.18
C ILE A 186 -17.81 8.07 -2.60
N VAL A 187 -17.12 8.61 -3.60
CA VAL A 187 -17.37 8.31 -5.01
C VAL A 187 -16.07 7.79 -5.61
N ALA A 188 -16.14 6.66 -6.30
CA ALA A 188 -15.00 6.09 -7.01
C ALA A 188 -15.38 5.75 -8.46
N ILE A 189 -14.46 6.03 -9.38
CA ILE A 189 -14.58 5.75 -10.81
C ILE A 189 -13.68 4.59 -11.18
N MET A 190 -14.27 3.53 -11.72
CA MET A 190 -13.62 2.29 -12.13
C MET A 190 -13.49 2.21 -13.66
N PRO A 191 -12.53 1.43 -14.19
CA PRO A 191 -12.45 1.12 -15.60
C PRO A 191 -13.72 0.45 -16.14
N VAL A 192 -14.01 0.70 -17.42
CA VAL A 192 -15.07 -0.04 -18.13
C VAL A 192 -14.77 -1.55 -18.07
N GLY A 193 -15.81 -2.33 -17.79
CA GLY A 193 -15.71 -3.79 -17.67
C GLY A 193 -15.50 -4.31 -16.25
N THR A 194 -15.32 -3.43 -15.26
CA THR A 194 -15.37 -3.80 -13.83
C THR A 194 -16.72 -4.42 -13.48
N THR A 195 -16.70 -5.54 -12.76
CA THR A 195 -17.92 -6.24 -12.34
C THR A 195 -18.56 -5.57 -11.11
N LYS A 196 -19.83 -5.88 -10.86
CA LYS A 196 -20.54 -5.40 -9.67
C LYS A 196 -19.87 -5.87 -8.38
N GLU A 197 -19.39 -7.12 -8.35
CA GLU A 197 -18.74 -7.73 -7.20
C GLU A 197 -17.40 -7.05 -6.90
N GLN A 198 -16.58 -6.82 -7.93
CA GLN A 198 -15.35 -6.05 -7.79
C GLN A 198 -15.63 -4.64 -7.29
N ALA A 199 -16.66 -3.97 -7.83
CA ALA A 199 -17.05 -2.63 -7.37
C ALA A 199 -17.42 -2.61 -5.87
N LYS A 200 -18.12 -3.63 -5.38
CA LYS A 200 -18.44 -3.76 -3.95
C LYS A 200 -17.19 -3.96 -3.10
N GLU A 201 -16.27 -4.83 -3.52
CA GLU A 201 -15.00 -5.05 -2.81
C GLU A 201 -14.17 -3.76 -2.70
N VAL A 202 -14.11 -2.98 -3.78
CA VAL A 202 -13.45 -1.66 -3.75
C VAL A 202 -14.12 -0.73 -2.75
N GLY A 203 -15.45 -0.69 -2.74
CA GLY A 203 -16.17 0.17 -1.80
C GLY A 203 -16.04 -0.28 -0.33
N ASP A 204 -15.99 -1.58 -0.05
CA ASP A 204 -15.68 -2.13 1.28
C ASP A 204 -14.27 -1.71 1.72
N SER A 205 -13.29 -1.79 0.81
CA SER A 205 -11.91 -1.34 1.06
C SER A 205 -11.85 0.17 1.33
N LEU A 206 -12.53 0.98 0.51
CA LEU A 206 -12.57 2.43 0.69
C LEU A 206 -13.19 2.85 2.02
N ALA A 207 -14.28 2.20 2.44
CA ALA A 207 -14.90 2.49 3.73
C ALA A 207 -13.95 2.22 4.90
N ARG A 208 -13.17 1.13 4.82
CA ARG A 208 -12.17 0.78 5.84
C ARG A 208 -11.00 1.76 5.82
N GLN A 209 -10.51 2.13 4.64
CA GLN A 209 -9.44 3.13 4.53
C GLN A 209 -9.87 4.50 5.07
N VAL A 210 -11.12 4.91 4.84
CA VAL A 210 -11.69 6.11 5.45
C VAL A 210 -11.69 6.01 6.98
N ALA A 211 -12.08 4.86 7.54
CA ALA A 211 -12.05 4.70 9.00
C ALA A 211 -10.63 4.66 9.58
N SER A 212 -9.66 4.07 8.88
CA SER A 212 -8.27 3.98 9.34
C SER A 212 -7.49 5.28 9.21
N PHE A 213 -7.69 6.01 8.12
CA PHE A 213 -6.84 7.14 7.75
C PHE A 213 -7.59 8.47 7.68
N GLY A 214 -8.93 8.47 7.68
CA GLY A 214 -9.73 9.68 7.47
C GLY A 214 -9.46 10.77 8.50
N THR A 215 -9.11 10.40 9.73
CA THR A 215 -8.75 11.34 10.81
C THR A 215 -7.25 11.56 10.97
N MET A 216 -6.41 11.03 10.07
CA MET A 216 -4.96 11.07 10.20
C MET A 216 -4.44 12.50 10.31
N GLY A 217 -3.52 12.74 11.26
CA GLY A 217 -3.02 14.09 11.57
C GLY A 217 -3.95 14.92 12.46
N LEU A 218 -5.10 14.36 12.87
CA LEU A 218 -5.88 14.87 14.00
C LEU A 218 -5.50 14.09 15.25
N TYR A 219 -5.54 14.75 16.42
CA TYR A 219 -5.30 14.12 17.72
C TYR A 219 -6.55 13.38 18.21
N VAL A 220 -7.03 12.42 17.40
CA VAL A 220 -8.21 11.60 17.69
C VAL A 220 -7.80 10.14 17.52
N ASP A 221 -7.86 9.39 18.61
CA ASP A 221 -7.62 7.95 18.60
C ASP A 221 -8.96 7.24 18.41
N LEU A 222 -9.08 6.49 17.32
CA LEU A 222 -10.30 5.78 16.94
C LEU A 222 -10.00 4.30 16.77
N HIS A 223 -10.91 3.44 17.22
CA HIS A 223 -10.78 2.01 17.00
C HIS A 223 -10.78 1.71 15.50
N SER A 224 -9.70 1.07 15.08
CA SER A 224 -9.47 0.70 13.68
C SER A 224 -10.49 -0.35 13.20
N PRO A 225 -10.78 -0.38 11.88
CA PRO A 225 -11.63 -1.41 11.30
C PRO A 225 -11.09 -2.82 11.53
N SER A 226 -11.98 -3.80 11.67
CA SER A 226 -11.68 -5.22 11.76
C SER A 226 -12.61 -6.03 10.83
N LYS A 227 -12.42 -7.34 10.69
CA LYS A 227 -13.22 -8.15 9.75
C LYS A 227 -14.73 -7.91 9.85
N ASP A 228 -15.26 -7.76 11.06
CA ASP A 228 -16.70 -7.65 11.33
C ASP A 228 -17.14 -6.23 11.76
N TYR A 229 -16.26 -5.23 11.62
CA TYR A 229 -16.49 -3.86 12.06
C TYR A 229 -15.80 -2.85 11.13
N LEU A 230 -16.52 -1.81 10.69
CA LEU A 230 -15.97 -0.83 9.75
C LEU A 230 -15.11 0.25 10.40
N GLY A 231 -15.02 0.29 11.74
CA GLY A 231 -14.22 1.27 12.48
C GLY A 231 -15.04 2.40 13.10
N GLU A 232 -14.52 3.00 14.17
CA GLU A 232 -15.23 3.95 15.05
C GLU A 232 -15.54 5.29 14.36
N TYR A 233 -14.82 5.61 13.28
CA TYR A 233 -15.17 6.75 12.42
C TYR A 233 -16.65 6.71 12.00
N TRP A 234 -17.15 5.53 11.64
CA TRP A 234 -18.51 5.36 11.13
C TRP A 234 -19.59 5.40 12.21
N GLU A 235 -19.23 5.41 13.49
CA GLU A 235 -20.20 5.70 14.57
C GLU A 235 -20.54 7.20 14.63
N ASN A 236 -19.66 8.03 14.09
CA ASN A 236 -19.82 9.49 14.03
C ASN A 236 -20.50 9.96 12.73
N PHE A 237 -20.31 9.21 11.63
CA PHE A 237 -20.80 9.58 10.30
C PHE A 237 -21.58 8.44 9.64
N SER A 238 -22.71 8.77 9.01
CA SER A 238 -23.31 7.85 8.03
C SER A 238 -22.50 7.85 6.75
N GLY A 239 -22.58 6.77 5.96
CA GLY A 239 -21.87 6.64 4.69
C GLY A 239 -22.81 6.55 3.49
N ASP A 240 -22.48 7.24 2.39
CA ASP A 240 -23.06 7.09 1.05
C ASP A 240 -21.92 6.80 0.06
N ILE A 241 -21.88 5.59 -0.47
CA ILE A 241 -20.75 5.09 -1.25
C ILE A 241 -21.25 4.77 -2.66
N GLY A 242 -20.79 5.52 -3.65
CA GLY A 242 -21.12 5.33 -5.06
C GLY A 242 -19.91 4.86 -5.84
N ILE A 243 -20.02 3.72 -6.51
CA ILE A 243 -18.98 3.19 -7.40
C ILE A 243 -19.55 3.17 -8.81
N PHE A 244 -18.89 3.89 -9.72
CA PHE A 244 -19.30 4.07 -11.10
C PHE A 244 -18.19 3.58 -12.04
N ASP A 245 -18.54 3.23 -13.27
CA ASP A 245 -17.53 3.12 -14.32
C ASP A 245 -17.23 4.48 -14.95
N SER A 246 -16.23 4.53 -15.84
CA SER A 246 -15.84 5.74 -16.56
C SER A 246 -16.88 6.26 -17.56
N ASN A 247 -17.99 5.54 -17.78
CA ASN A 247 -19.16 6.01 -18.54
C ASN A 247 -20.29 6.49 -17.63
N GLU A 248 -19.98 6.75 -16.35
CA GLU A 248 -20.94 7.15 -15.32
C GLU A 248 -22.03 6.09 -15.02
N LYS A 249 -21.85 4.85 -15.47
CA LYS A 249 -22.76 3.76 -15.13
C LYS A 249 -22.53 3.37 -13.68
N GLN A 250 -23.59 3.44 -12.87
CA GLN A 250 -23.55 2.95 -11.50
C GLN A 250 -23.29 1.43 -11.48
N LEU A 251 -22.15 1.02 -10.91
CA LEU A 251 -21.79 -0.38 -10.72
C LEU A 251 -22.31 -0.90 -9.38
N ALA A 252 -22.11 -0.11 -8.33
CA ALA A 252 -22.58 -0.41 -6.98
C ALA A 252 -22.91 0.89 -6.23
N ARG A 253 -23.87 0.83 -5.32
CA ARG A 253 -24.14 1.91 -4.37
C ARG A 253 -24.43 1.30 -3.01
N GLY A 254 -23.75 1.79 -1.99
CA GLY A 254 -23.82 1.26 -0.65
C GLY A 254 -24.06 2.35 0.39
N TYR A 255 -24.67 1.97 1.51
CA TYR A 255 -24.90 2.88 2.63
C TYR A 255 -24.37 2.30 3.93
N ILE A 256 -23.77 3.15 4.76
CA ILE A 256 -23.35 2.81 6.13
C ILE A 256 -24.27 3.55 7.09
N ASP A 257 -24.92 2.77 7.96
CA ASP A 257 -25.72 3.31 9.05
C ASP A 257 -24.81 3.54 10.26
N LYS A 258 -24.75 4.78 10.73
CA LYS A 258 -23.91 5.14 11.87
C LYS A 258 -24.37 4.52 13.19
N LEU A 259 -25.63 4.10 13.27
CA LEU A 259 -26.15 3.37 14.42
C LEU A 259 -25.74 1.89 14.41
N ASN A 260 -25.22 1.39 13.28
CA ASN A 260 -24.73 0.02 13.14
C ASN A 260 -23.67 -0.08 12.04
N PRO A 261 -22.45 0.43 12.26
CA PRO A 261 -21.39 0.49 11.26
C PRO A 261 -20.60 -0.84 11.15
N THR A 262 -21.32 -1.96 11.09
CA THR A 262 -20.70 -3.30 10.95
C THR A 262 -20.40 -3.65 9.50
N LYS A 263 -21.23 -3.19 8.56
CA LYS A 263 -21.09 -3.49 7.13
C LYS A 263 -21.78 -2.47 6.25
N ILE A 264 -21.37 -2.42 4.98
CA ILE A 264 -22.04 -1.65 3.94
C ILE A 264 -23.32 -2.39 3.50
N LYS A 265 -24.42 -1.65 3.37
CA LYS A 265 -25.65 -2.14 2.75
C LYS A 265 -25.62 -1.82 1.24
N TRP A 266 -25.22 -2.81 0.45
CA TRP A 266 -25.07 -2.76 -1.01
C TRP A 266 -26.37 -2.93 -1.81
#